data_AF-A0A4W5PVW3-F1
#
_entry.id   AF-A0A4W5PVW3-F1
#
_cell.length_a   1.000
_cell.length_b   1.000
_cell.length_c   1.000
_cell.angle_alpha   90.00
_cell.angle_beta   90.00
_cell.angle_gamma   90.00
#
_symmetry.space_group_name_H-M   'P 1'
#
loop_
_entity.id
_entity.type
_entity.pdbx_description
1 polymer ?
#
loop_
_entity_poly.entity_id
_entity_poly.type
_entity_poly.pdbx_seq_one_letter_code
_entity_poly.pdbx_strand_id
1 'polypeptide(L)'
;MLYQFTRNTFQKLYDVVLNNVFITKCQVPSLSDSHLVVLSPLCQLNDSLSQLYTDFRCFKLHLDWLIDVRVSMSLPVSLKTVEVTRGLQHISSLCSTALQQIACPLPQISIPSFPTQLTTWDVVLLSYEIPERLGLYCQWSTRVLFLLRSQVLGL
;
A
#
# COMPACT_ATOMS: atom_id res chain seq x y z
N MET A 1 3.78 -20.11 -18.61
CA MET A 1 3.11 -20.49 -17.35
C MET A 1 3.15 -19.39 -16.27
N LEU A 2 4.24 -18.62 -16.13
CA LEU A 2 4.34 -17.45 -15.23
C LEU A 2 3.30 -16.33 -15.51
N TYR A 3 2.88 -16.22 -16.77
CA TYR A 3 2.09 -15.10 -17.32
C TYR A 3 0.59 -15.13 -16.99
N GLN A 4 -0.01 -16.32 -16.87
CA GLN A 4 -1.43 -16.46 -16.51
C GLN A 4 -1.66 -16.43 -14.99
N PHE A 5 -0.64 -16.79 -14.21
CA PHE A 5 -0.75 -16.88 -12.75
C PHE A 5 -0.52 -15.51 -12.06
N THR A 6 0.47 -14.75 -12.53
CA THR A 6 0.67 -13.34 -12.14
C THR A 6 -0.58 -12.49 -12.42
N ARG A 7 -1.29 -12.75 -13.52
CA ARG A 7 -2.56 -12.06 -13.88
C ARG A 7 -3.63 -12.16 -12.79
N ASN A 8 -3.78 -13.33 -12.16
CA ASN A 8 -4.80 -13.54 -11.12
C ASN A 8 -4.44 -12.81 -9.81
N THR A 9 -3.16 -12.81 -9.43
CA THR A 9 -2.68 -12.09 -8.25
C THR A 9 -2.76 -10.57 -8.48
N PHE A 10 -2.35 -10.08 -9.65
CA PHE A 10 -2.46 -8.66 -10.01
C PHE A 10 -3.91 -8.19 -10.12
N GLN A 11 -4.80 -8.99 -10.70
CA GLN A 11 -6.22 -8.66 -10.78
C GLN A 11 -6.86 -8.60 -9.39
N LYS A 12 -6.53 -9.54 -8.49
CA LYS A 12 -6.97 -9.49 -7.08
C LYS A 12 -6.42 -8.25 -6.37
N LEU A 13 -5.17 -7.89 -6.62
CA LEU A 13 -4.54 -6.71 -6.02
C LEU A 13 -5.22 -5.42 -6.50
N TYR A 14 -5.49 -5.34 -7.79
CA TYR A 14 -6.25 -4.26 -8.41
C TYR A 14 -7.68 -4.17 -7.84
N ASP A 15 -8.40 -5.29 -7.77
CA ASP A 15 -9.78 -5.32 -7.27
C ASP A 15 -9.85 -4.97 -5.78
N VAL A 16 -8.86 -5.37 -4.96
CA VAL A 16 -8.86 -5.03 -3.53
C VAL A 16 -8.56 -3.54 -3.31
N VAL A 17 -7.61 -2.96 -4.05
CA VAL A 17 -7.31 -1.52 -3.97
C VAL A 17 -8.50 -0.69 -4.45
N LEU A 18 -9.17 -1.12 -5.52
CA LEU A 18 -10.28 -0.39 -6.15
C LEU A 18 -11.59 -0.50 -5.35
N ASN A 19 -11.86 -1.64 -4.70
CA ASN A 19 -13.11 -1.87 -3.98
C ASN A 19 -13.07 -1.54 -2.47
N ASN A 20 -11.91 -1.53 -1.83
CA ASN A 20 -11.83 -1.39 -0.36
C ASN A 20 -11.25 -0.05 0.12
N VAL A 21 -10.61 0.73 -0.75
CA VAL A 21 -10.05 2.03 -0.36
C VAL A 21 -10.75 3.11 -1.18
N PHE A 22 -11.82 3.63 -0.58
CA PHE A 22 -12.67 4.71 -1.05
C PHE A 22 -12.02 5.61 -2.11
N ILE A 23 -12.56 5.53 -3.34
CA ILE A 23 -12.36 6.50 -4.41
C ILE A 23 -12.99 7.83 -3.95
N THR A 24 -12.26 8.64 -3.19
CA THR A 24 -12.52 10.07 -3.10
C THR A 24 -11.84 10.74 -4.29
N LYS A 25 -12.66 11.08 -5.30
CA LYS A 25 -12.27 11.95 -6.40
C LYS A 25 -11.57 13.21 -5.86
N CYS A 26 -10.27 13.31 -6.11
CA CYS A 26 -9.56 14.59 -6.16
C CYS A 26 -8.70 14.61 -7.43
N GLN A 27 -8.74 15.75 -8.09
CA GLN A 27 -8.21 15.99 -9.42
C GLN A 27 -6.87 16.76 -9.31
N VAL A 28 -5.85 16.24 -10.01
CA VAL A 28 -4.64 16.90 -10.63
C VAL A 28 -3.56 17.52 -9.71
N PRO A 29 -2.41 18.07 -10.21
CA PRO A 29 -1.37 17.58 -11.14
C PRO A 29 0.07 17.62 -10.54
N SER A 30 0.98 16.85 -11.14
CA SER A 30 2.33 17.25 -11.61
C SER A 30 3.31 16.08 -11.47
N LEU A 31 3.69 15.54 -12.62
CA LEU A 31 4.82 14.64 -12.76
C LEU A 31 6.09 15.44 -12.49
N SER A 32 6.98 14.93 -11.65
CA SER A 32 8.39 15.30 -11.72
C SER A 32 9.07 14.31 -12.67
N ASP A 33 9.34 14.81 -13.87
CA ASP A 33 10.23 14.19 -14.86
C ASP A 33 11.65 14.20 -14.31
N SER A 34 12.14 13.07 -13.80
CA SER A 34 13.58 12.91 -13.61
C SER A 34 13.98 11.44 -13.45
N HIS A 35 14.78 10.98 -14.43
CA HIS A 35 15.59 9.77 -14.49
C HIS A 35 14.97 8.51 -15.11
N LEU A 36 14.80 8.57 -16.44
CA LEU A 36 14.90 7.41 -17.33
C LEU A 36 16.30 6.79 -17.22
N VAL A 37 16.50 5.89 -16.25
CA VAL A 37 17.50 4.83 -16.38
C VAL A 37 16.77 3.66 -17.03
N VAL A 38 17.21 3.31 -18.24
CA VAL A 38 16.73 2.12 -18.97
C VAL A 38 17.23 0.88 -18.22
N LEU A 39 16.57 0.55 -17.12
CA LEU A 39 16.53 -0.79 -16.57
C LEU A 39 15.34 -1.48 -17.26
N SER A 40 15.49 -2.76 -17.59
CA SER A 40 14.47 -3.55 -18.27
C SER A 40 13.07 -3.36 -17.61
N PRO A 41 11.95 -3.48 -18.36
CA PRO A 41 10.60 -3.36 -17.79
C PRO A 41 10.37 -4.25 -16.56
N LEU A 42 11.09 -5.37 -16.48
CA LEU A 42 11.13 -6.29 -15.33
C LEU A 42 11.79 -5.69 -14.08
N CYS A 43 12.83 -4.87 -14.23
CA CYS A 43 13.47 -4.19 -13.11
C CYS A 43 12.55 -3.12 -12.52
N GLN A 44 11.90 -2.33 -13.38
CA GLN A 44 10.90 -1.33 -12.94
C GLN A 44 9.70 -2.00 -12.25
N LEU A 45 9.28 -3.18 -12.72
CA LEU A 45 8.23 -4.00 -12.11
C LEU A 45 8.62 -4.49 -10.70
N ASN A 46 9.84 -5.02 -10.55
CA ASN A 46 10.35 -5.50 -9.27
C ASN A 46 10.46 -4.36 -8.25
N ASP A 47 11.00 -3.22 -8.65
CA ASP A 47 11.16 -2.05 -7.79
C ASP A 47 9.80 -1.49 -7.38
N SER A 48 8.86 -1.38 -8.33
CA SER A 48 7.50 -0.90 -8.07
C SER A 48 6.73 -1.83 -7.12
N LEU A 49 6.80 -3.15 -7.33
CA LEU A 49 6.17 -4.14 -6.45
C LEU A 49 6.80 -4.17 -5.05
N SER A 50 8.12 -4.01 -4.98
CA SER A 50 8.86 -3.94 -3.73
C SER A 50 8.47 -2.71 -2.92
N GLN A 51 8.31 -1.57 -3.60
CA GLN A 51 7.84 -0.32 -3.00
C GLN A 51 6.40 -0.47 -2.49
N LEU A 52 5.50 -0.99 -3.33
CA LEU A 52 4.11 -1.26 -2.93
C LEU A 52 4.04 -2.18 -1.71
N TYR A 53 4.82 -3.27 -1.69
CA TYR A 53 4.90 -4.18 -0.54
C TYR A 53 5.32 -3.44 0.74
N THR A 54 6.40 -2.66 0.65
CA THR A 54 6.98 -1.94 1.78
C THR A 54 6.01 -0.91 2.33
N ASP A 55 5.42 -0.11 1.45
CA ASP A 55 4.53 0.98 1.85
C ASP A 55 3.22 0.46 2.46
N PHE A 56 2.59 -0.56 1.85
CA PHE A 56 1.36 -1.13 2.43
C PHE A 56 1.62 -1.78 3.79
N ARG A 57 2.80 -2.39 3.98
CA ARG A 57 3.24 -2.90 5.29
C ARG A 57 3.47 -1.77 6.29
N CYS A 58 4.12 -0.69 5.89
CA CYS A 58 4.30 0.49 6.72
C CYS A 58 2.97 1.11 7.14
N PHE A 59 2.02 1.31 6.23
CA PHE A 59 0.69 1.80 6.56
C PHE A 59 -0.03 0.88 7.54
N LYS A 60 0.10 -0.44 7.37
CA LYS A 60 -0.46 -1.41 8.32
C LYS A 60 0.12 -1.21 9.72
N LEU A 61 1.45 -1.11 9.85
CA LEU A 61 2.12 -0.89 11.14
C LEU A 61 1.64 0.40 11.83
N HIS A 62 1.46 1.49 11.07
CA HIS A 62 0.94 2.74 11.62
C HIS A 62 -0.50 2.62 12.09
N LEU A 63 -1.36 1.90 11.35
CA LEU A 63 -2.75 1.69 11.77
C LEU A 63 -2.89 0.72 12.94
N ASP A 64 -2.09 -0.36 13.00
CA ASP A 64 -2.03 -1.25 14.16
C ASP A 64 -1.62 -0.46 15.41
N TRP A 65 -0.53 0.30 15.31
CA TRP A 65 -0.06 1.15 16.40
C TRP A 65 -1.13 2.15 16.86
N LEU A 66 -1.80 2.82 15.92
CA LEU A 66 -2.87 3.77 16.25
C LEU A 66 -4.06 3.09 16.95
N ILE A 67 -4.40 1.85 16.55
CA ILE A 67 -5.42 1.04 17.23
C ILE A 67 -4.97 0.75 18.66
N ASP A 68 -3.74 0.29 18.87
CA ASP A 68 -3.19 -0.03 20.19
C ASP A 68 -3.17 1.20 21.11
N VAL A 69 -2.75 2.36 20.58
CA VAL A 69 -2.79 3.63 21.32
C VAL A 69 -4.22 3.99 21.71
N ARG A 70 -5.18 3.90 20.80
CA ARG A 70 -6.60 4.17 21.11
C ARG A 70 -7.13 3.24 22.19
N VAL A 71 -6.82 1.95 22.12
CA VAL A 71 -7.20 0.97 23.16
C VAL A 71 -6.58 1.35 24.50
N SER A 72 -5.28 1.66 24.55
CA SER A 72 -4.60 2.05 25.79
C SER A 72 -5.17 3.32 26.44
N MET A 73 -5.66 4.25 25.62
CA MET A 73 -6.30 5.50 26.08
C MET A 73 -7.81 5.38 26.29
N SER A 74 -8.39 4.17 26.20
CA SER A 74 -9.84 3.94 26.28
C SER A 74 -10.66 4.78 25.27
N LEU A 75 -10.07 5.07 24.11
CA LEU A 75 -10.71 5.77 23.00
C LEU A 75 -11.41 4.78 22.07
N PRO A 76 -12.51 5.18 21.41
CA PRO A 76 -13.22 4.29 20.49
C PRO A 76 -12.33 3.92 19.29
N VAL A 77 -12.36 2.65 18.90
CA VAL A 77 -11.72 2.15 17.68
C VAL A 77 -12.79 1.92 16.62
N SER A 78 -12.59 2.48 15.44
CA SER A 78 -13.51 2.30 14.32
C SER A 78 -13.35 0.90 13.72
N LEU A 79 -14.47 0.18 13.55
CA LEU A 79 -14.49 -1.11 12.85
C LEU A 79 -13.88 -1.00 11.44
N LYS A 80 -14.13 0.13 10.75
CA LYS A 80 -13.57 0.41 9.43
C LYS A 80 -12.04 0.44 9.45
N THR A 81 -11.43 1.00 10.49
CA THR A 81 -9.96 1.03 10.63
C THR A 81 -9.41 -0.38 10.73
N VAL A 82 -10.06 -1.26 11.50
CA VAL A 82 -9.69 -2.68 11.63
C VAL A 82 -9.83 -3.42 10.29
N GLU A 83 -10.90 -3.16 9.55
CA GLU A 83 -11.10 -3.73 8.21
C GLU A 83 -10.03 -3.28 7.21
N VAL A 84 -9.68 -1.99 7.22
CA VAL A 84 -8.60 -1.44 6.39
C VAL A 84 -7.26 -2.11 6.70
N THR A 85 -6.91 -2.27 7.98
CA THR A 85 -5.69 -2.98 8.39
C THR A 85 -5.66 -4.43 7.88
N ARG A 86 -6.80 -5.13 7.90
CA ARG A 86 -6.93 -6.47 7.31
C ARG A 86 -6.76 -6.43 5.79
N GLY A 87 -7.34 -5.43 5.13
CA GLY A 87 -7.15 -5.19 3.69
C GLY A 87 -5.68 -4.96 3.32
N LEU A 88 -4.97 -4.12 4.08
CA LEU A 88 -3.54 -3.87 3.90
C LEU A 88 -2.69 -5.13 4.09
N GLN A 89 -3.01 -5.95 5.10
CA GLN A 89 -2.36 -7.26 5.29
C GLN A 89 -2.58 -8.16 4.07
N HIS A 90 -3.80 -8.21 3.54
CA HIS A 90 -4.13 -9.02 2.37
C HIS A 90 -3.38 -8.52 1.12
N ILE A 91 -3.40 -7.22 0.83
CA ILE A 91 -2.66 -6.64 -0.31
C ILE A 91 -1.16 -6.88 -0.16
N SER A 92 -0.60 -6.67 1.04
CA SER A 92 0.82 -6.94 1.30
C SER A 92 1.19 -8.40 1.07
N SER A 93 0.30 -9.33 1.42
CA SER A 93 0.48 -10.75 1.11
C SER A 93 0.47 -11.01 -0.40
N LEU A 94 -0.41 -10.35 -1.15
CA LEU A 94 -0.45 -10.47 -2.60
C LEU A 94 0.83 -9.91 -3.24
N CYS A 95 1.33 -8.75 -2.80
CA CYS A 95 2.62 -8.20 -3.25
C CYS A 95 3.75 -9.18 -2.94
N SER A 96 3.78 -9.76 -1.73
CA SER A 96 4.79 -10.74 -1.33
C SER A 96 4.79 -11.97 -2.23
N THR A 97 3.61 -12.51 -2.51
CA THR A 97 3.46 -13.64 -3.42
C THR A 97 3.91 -13.28 -4.83
N ALA A 98 3.59 -12.08 -5.32
CA ALA A 98 4.03 -11.62 -6.63
C ALA A 98 5.57 -11.48 -6.72
N LEU A 99 6.21 -10.90 -5.70
CA LEU A 99 7.68 -10.78 -5.60
C LEU A 99 8.38 -12.14 -5.59
N GLN A 100 7.86 -13.10 -4.81
CA GLN A 100 8.39 -14.46 -4.77
C GLN A 100 8.26 -15.16 -6.13
N GLN A 101 7.15 -14.96 -6.85
CA GLN A 101 6.92 -15.57 -8.16
C GLN A 101 7.88 -15.08 -9.23
N ILE A 102 8.35 -13.84 -9.12
CA ILE A 102 9.34 -13.25 -10.03
C ILE A 102 10.77 -13.37 -9.49
N ALA A 103 10.98 -14.24 -8.48
CA ALA A 103 12.26 -14.47 -7.81
C ALA A 103 12.94 -13.20 -7.27
N CYS A 104 12.15 -12.19 -6.94
CA CYS A 104 12.62 -10.95 -6.33
C CYS A 104 12.64 -11.12 -4.80
N PRO A 105 13.75 -10.76 -4.12
CA PRO A 105 13.82 -10.84 -2.67
C PRO A 105 12.82 -9.87 -2.03
N LEU A 106 12.24 -10.29 -0.90
CA LEU A 106 11.36 -9.42 -0.12
C LEU A 106 12.18 -8.30 0.54
N PRO A 107 11.76 -7.04 0.38
CA PRO A 107 12.36 -5.93 1.11
C PRO A 107 12.28 -6.16 2.62
N GLN A 108 13.36 -5.83 3.33
CA GLN A 108 13.35 -5.77 4.79
C GLN A 108 12.58 -4.53 5.23
N ILE A 109 11.62 -4.72 6.13
CA ILE A 109 10.82 -3.62 6.66
C ILE A 109 11.34 -3.29 8.05
N SER A 110 11.85 -2.08 8.20
CA SER A 110 12.19 -1.53 9.52
C SER A 110 10.91 -1.14 10.26
N ILE A 111 10.80 -1.55 11.52
CA ILE A 111 9.69 -1.12 12.37
C ILE A 111 9.85 0.40 12.63
N PRO A 112 8.83 1.22 12.33
CA PRO A 112 8.90 2.65 12.61
C PRO A 112 9.04 2.91 14.12
N SER A 113 9.83 3.91 14.48
CA SER A 113 9.84 4.43 15.84
C SER A 113 8.58 5.26 16.07
N PHE A 114 7.65 4.75 16.87
CA PHE A 114 6.40 5.45 17.17
C PHE A 114 6.53 6.36 18.41
N PRO A 115 5.83 7.51 18.44
CA PRO A 115 5.82 8.37 19.61
C PRO A 115 5.13 7.69 20.80
N THR A 116 5.74 7.80 21.99
CA THR A 116 5.25 7.19 23.23
C THR A 116 4.47 8.16 24.11
N GLN A 117 4.68 9.47 23.92
CA GLN A 117 3.98 10.52 24.63
C GLN A 117 3.03 11.21 23.66
N LEU A 118 1.76 10.83 23.71
CA LEU A 118 0.70 11.42 22.92
C LEU A 118 -0.39 11.95 23.83
N THR A 119 -0.95 13.09 23.47
CA THR A 119 -2.22 13.56 24.03
C THR A 119 -3.39 12.91 23.29
N THR A 120 -4.58 12.94 23.88
CA THR A 120 -5.81 12.51 23.19
C THR A 120 -6.03 13.27 21.89
N TRP A 121 -5.66 14.55 21.82
CA TRP A 121 -5.80 15.36 20.61
C TRP A 121 -4.87 14.89 19.49
N ASP A 122 -3.62 14.53 19.81
CA ASP A 122 -2.67 13.99 18.83
C ASP A 122 -3.20 12.70 18.22
N VAL A 123 -3.76 11.81 19.04
CA VAL A 123 -4.38 10.56 18.58
C VAL A 123 -5.57 10.83 17.66
N VAL A 124 -6.40 11.82 17.98
CA VAL A 124 -7.51 12.22 17.11
C VAL A 124 -6.97 12.71 15.77
N LEU A 125 -5.99 13.60 15.74
CA LEU A 125 -5.39 14.14 14.51
C LEU A 125 -4.80 13.03 13.63
N LEU A 126 -3.98 12.16 14.21
CA LEU A 126 -3.36 11.04 13.50
C LEU A 126 -4.38 10.06 12.91
N SER A 127 -5.57 9.98 13.52
CA SER A 127 -6.66 9.14 13.01
C SER A 127 -7.37 9.70 11.79
N TYR A 128 -7.14 10.96 11.46
CA TYR A 128 -7.54 11.55 10.18
C TYR A 128 -6.39 11.53 9.18
N GLU A 129 -5.19 11.93 9.61
CA GLU A 129 -4.04 12.09 8.72
C GLU A 129 -3.55 10.78 8.11
N ILE A 130 -3.46 9.70 8.91
CA ILE A 130 -2.96 8.41 8.40
C ILE A 130 -3.89 7.82 7.34
N PRO A 131 -5.23 7.73 7.56
CA PRO A 131 -6.15 7.27 6.52
C PRO A 131 -6.20 8.17 5.28
N GLU A 132 -6.08 9.49 5.43
CA GLU A 132 -6.05 10.42 4.30
C GLU A 132 -4.84 10.15 3.40
N ARG A 133 -3.65 10.04 3.98
CA ARG A 133 -2.42 9.68 3.26
C ARG A 133 -2.52 8.31 2.60
N LEU A 134 -3.11 7.33 3.29
CA LEU A 134 -3.37 6.01 2.72
C LEU A 134 -4.31 6.11 1.50
N GLY A 135 -5.37 6.91 1.57
CA GLY A 135 -6.29 7.14 0.46
C GLY A 135 -5.57 7.67 -0.79
N LEU A 136 -4.72 8.68 -0.62
CA LEU A 136 -3.89 9.24 -1.72
C LEU A 136 -2.92 8.18 -2.28
N TYR A 137 -2.29 7.40 -1.40
CA TYR A 137 -1.39 6.33 -1.80
C TYR A 137 -2.11 5.22 -2.58
N CYS A 138 -3.34 4.87 -2.18
CA CYS A 138 -4.16 3.89 -2.90
C CYS A 138 -4.52 4.36 -4.32
N GLN A 139 -4.76 5.65 -4.51
CA GLN A 139 -4.97 6.22 -5.84
C GLN A 139 -3.71 6.15 -6.71
N TRP A 140 -2.55 6.50 -6.15
CA TRP A 140 -1.27 6.38 -6.85
C TRP A 140 -0.94 4.92 -7.20
N SER A 141 -1.07 4.01 -6.23
CA SER A 141 -0.79 2.59 -6.42
C SER A 141 -1.71 1.93 -7.44
N THR A 142 -2.98 2.36 -7.54
CA THR A 142 -3.89 1.92 -8.61
C THR A 142 -3.32 2.24 -10.00
N ARG A 143 -2.77 3.46 -10.17
CA ARG A 143 -2.15 3.87 -11.44
C ARG A 143 -0.90 3.07 -11.73
N VAL A 144 -0.05 2.85 -10.72
CA VAL A 144 1.16 2.01 -10.85
C VAL A 144 0.77 0.59 -11.28
N LEU A 145 -0.19 -0.04 -10.59
CA LEU A 145 -0.65 -1.39 -10.92
C LEU A 145 -1.26 -1.48 -12.32
N PHE A 146 -1.96 -0.44 -12.78
CA PHE A 146 -2.46 -0.36 -14.14
C PHE A 146 -1.31 -0.32 -15.17
N LEU A 147 -0.28 0.50 -14.93
CA LEU A 147 0.90 0.58 -15.80
C LEU A 147 1.71 -0.73 -15.79
N LEU A 148 1.89 -1.34 -14.62
CA LEU A 148 2.53 -2.65 -14.51
C LEU A 148 1.73 -3.72 -15.26
N ARG A 149 0.40 -3.67 -15.20
CA ARG A 149 -0.47 -4.56 -15.95
C ARG A 149 -0.32 -4.37 -17.46
N SER A 150 -0.27 -3.14 -17.97
CA SER A 150 -0.10 -2.90 -19.42
C SER A 150 1.26 -3.37 -19.92
N GLN A 151 2.33 -3.10 -19.15
CA GLN A 151 3.69 -3.57 -19.45
C GLN A 151 3.80 -5.10 -19.43
N VAL A 152 3.18 -5.76 -18.44
CA VAL A 152 3.17 -7.22 -18.34
C VAL A 152 2.35 -7.82 -19.47
N LEU A 153 1.23 -7.23 -19.89
CA LEU A 153 0.33 -7.78 -20.92
C LEU A 153 0.73 -7.43 -22.37
N GLY A 154 1.75 -6.60 -22.59
CA GLY A 154 2.17 -6.18 -23.94
C GLY A 154 1.11 -5.38 -24.69
N LEU A 155 0.32 -4.58 -23.97
CA LEU A 155 -0.64 -3.62 -24.54
C LEU A 155 0.01 -2.24 -24.70
#